data_AF-A0A817JTL2-F1
#
_entry.id   AF-A0A817JTL2-F1
#
_cell.length_a   1.000
_cell.length_b   1.000
_cell.length_c   1.000
_cell.angle_alpha   90.00
_cell.angle_beta   90.00
_cell.angle_gamma   90.00
#
_symmetry.space_group_name_H-M   'P 1'
#
loop_
_entity.id
_entity.type
_entity.pdbx_description
1 polymer ?
#
loop_
_entity_poly.entity_id
_entity_poly.type
_entity_poly.pdbx_seq_one_letter_code
_entity_poly.pdbx_strand_id
1 'polypeptide(L)'
;MAMHLYRDQFGLRPTSAKATVPNNDLARLMYYLNCVFSAIEYEDQDVRRYRNYHNWSFLNDAEQRMVLVLALALSPDEFDGKVFFHSDELCGDSGNKFYEFSQVRHQFLAVQSIFVAGQTRHVKKIMTYKMSWIQNNYVEPVKRLAYYFNQQREQQIAAARARSARATYTYQNSPSNVCVIS
;
A
#
# COMPACT_ATOMS: atom_id res chain seq x y z
N MET A 1 -32.71 1.60 -0.90
CA MET A 1 -33.55 2.81 -1.06
C MET A 1 -32.98 4.07 -0.39
N ALA A 2 -32.15 3.99 0.66
CA ALA A 2 -31.58 5.18 1.30
C ALA A 2 -30.48 5.91 0.49
N MET A 3 -29.78 5.24 -0.43
CA MET A 3 -28.55 5.77 -1.07
C MET A 3 -28.75 6.42 -2.45
N HIS A 4 -29.91 6.23 -3.10
CA HIS A 4 -30.26 6.99 -4.32
C HIS A 4 -30.42 8.49 -4.02
N LEU A 5 -30.82 8.81 -2.79
CA LEU A 5 -30.84 10.18 -2.26
C LEU A 5 -29.42 10.76 -2.16
N TYR A 6 -28.38 9.94 -1.96
CA TYR A 6 -27.03 10.46 -1.70
C TYR A 6 -26.34 11.06 -2.93
N ARG A 7 -26.62 10.57 -4.14
CA ARG A 7 -26.00 11.10 -5.36
C ARG A 7 -26.62 12.44 -5.78
N ASP A 8 -27.94 12.53 -5.75
CA ASP A 8 -28.69 13.70 -6.20
C ASP A 8 -28.85 14.77 -5.12
N GLN A 9 -28.85 14.43 -3.82
CA GLN A 9 -28.93 15.43 -2.73
C GLN A 9 -27.59 16.08 -2.35
N PHE A 10 -26.45 15.42 -2.56
CA PHE A 10 -25.15 15.88 -2.02
C PHE A 10 -24.19 16.44 -3.07
N GLY A 11 -24.60 16.51 -4.34
CA GLY A 11 -23.82 17.15 -5.40
C GLY A 11 -22.43 16.53 -5.56
N LEU A 12 -22.31 15.21 -5.53
CA LEU A 12 -21.03 14.53 -5.71
C LEU A 12 -20.69 14.46 -7.21
N ARG A 13 -19.53 15.03 -7.60
CA ARG A 13 -19.06 14.96 -8.98
C ARG A 13 -18.12 13.78 -9.17
N PRO A 14 -18.43 12.82 -10.06
CA PRO A 14 -17.53 11.71 -10.34
C PRO A 14 -16.26 12.23 -11.03
N THR A 15 -15.09 11.86 -10.51
CA THR A 15 -13.78 12.24 -11.08
C THR A 15 -12.90 11.03 -11.38
N SER A 16 -13.52 9.85 -11.47
CA SER A 16 -12.83 8.57 -11.66
C SER A 16 -12.40 8.38 -13.12
N ALA A 17 -11.19 7.85 -13.31
CA ALA A 17 -10.68 7.40 -14.59
C ALA A 17 -10.55 5.86 -14.59
N LYS A 18 -10.68 5.23 -15.76
CA LYS A 18 -10.40 3.79 -15.89
C LYS A 18 -8.90 3.55 -15.66
N ALA A 19 -8.57 2.59 -14.82
CA ALA A 19 -7.20 2.17 -14.55
C ALA A 19 -7.00 0.72 -14.97
N THR A 20 -5.88 0.43 -15.64
CA THR A 20 -5.48 -0.94 -15.99
C THR A 20 -4.31 -1.31 -15.10
N VAL A 21 -4.54 -2.18 -14.12
CA VAL A 21 -3.53 -2.56 -13.12
C VAL A 21 -2.87 -3.88 -13.54
N PRO A 22 -1.53 -3.95 -13.58
CA PRO A 22 -0.82 -5.19 -13.85
C PRO A 22 -1.21 -6.32 -12.86
N ASN A 23 -1.21 -7.56 -13.33
CA ASN A 23 -1.49 -8.73 -12.50
C ASN A 23 -0.27 -9.12 -11.63
N ASN A 24 0.09 -8.25 -10.70
CA ASN A 24 1.22 -8.42 -9.78
C ASN A 24 0.84 -7.82 -8.41
N ASP A 25 1.22 -8.49 -7.32
CA ASP A 25 0.84 -8.06 -5.97
C ASP A 25 1.41 -6.69 -5.60
N LEU A 26 2.66 -6.41 -5.98
CA LEU A 26 3.29 -5.12 -5.72
C LEU A 26 2.60 -4.01 -6.53
N ALA A 27 2.34 -4.26 -7.80
CA ALA A 27 1.61 -3.31 -8.65
C ALA A 27 0.23 -2.98 -8.09
N ARG A 28 -0.49 -4.00 -7.59
CA ARG A 28 -1.80 -3.85 -6.95
C ARG A 28 -1.73 -3.02 -5.67
N LEU A 29 -0.74 -3.23 -4.79
CA LEU A 29 -0.52 -2.39 -3.61
C LEU A 29 -0.14 -0.95 -3.97
N MET A 30 0.72 -0.76 -4.97
CA MET A 30 1.08 0.58 -5.45
C MET A 30 -0.15 1.31 -6.02
N TYR A 31 -1.04 0.58 -6.70
CA TYR A 31 -2.30 1.14 -7.19
C TYR A 31 -3.24 1.52 -6.03
N TYR A 32 -3.34 0.68 -4.99
CA TYR A 32 -4.04 1.03 -3.76
C TYR A 32 -3.49 2.32 -3.12
N LEU A 33 -2.16 2.41 -2.96
CA LEU A 33 -1.51 3.61 -2.43
C LEU A 33 -1.78 4.84 -3.30
N ASN A 34 -1.74 4.69 -4.62
CA ASN A 34 -2.09 5.77 -5.53
C ASN A 34 -3.54 6.25 -5.33
N CYS A 35 -4.47 5.34 -5.01
CA CYS A 35 -5.84 5.70 -4.66
C CYS A 35 -5.92 6.48 -3.35
N VAL A 36 -5.23 6.03 -2.30
CA VAL A 36 -5.11 6.74 -1.02
C VAL A 36 -4.57 8.16 -1.24
N PHE A 37 -3.43 8.30 -1.91
CA PHE A 37 -2.80 9.61 -2.16
C PHE A 37 -3.58 10.50 -3.16
N SER A 38 -4.60 9.96 -3.83
CA SER A 38 -5.53 10.77 -4.62
C SER A 38 -6.71 11.27 -3.78
N ALA A 39 -7.02 10.56 -2.68
CA ALA A 39 -8.09 10.91 -1.77
C ALA A 39 -7.66 11.93 -0.69
N ILE A 40 -6.39 11.90 -0.27
CA ILE A 40 -5.84 12.78 0.77
C ILE A 40 -4.70 13.67 0.28
N GLU A 41 -4.46 14.76 1.00
CA GLU A 41 -3.28 15.60 0.83
C GLU A 41 -2.01 14.90 1.32
N TYR A 42 -1.05 14.76 0.41
CA TYR A 42 0.26 14.22 0.71
C TYR A 42 1.33 15.02 -0.02
N GLU A 43 2.05 15.87 0.70
CA GLU A 43 3.04 16.80 0.15
C GLU A 43 4.44 16.19 0.01
N ASP A 44 4.64 14.96 0.50
CA ASP A 44 5.94 14.32 0.45
C ASP A 44 6.31 13.92 -0.99
N GLN A 45 7.44 14.42 -1.49
CA GLN A 45 7.91 14.10 -2.83
C GLN A 45 8.39 12.64 -2.93
N ASP A 46 8.80 12.04 -1.81
CA ASP A 46 9.42 10.72 -1.76
C ASP A 46 8.41 9.60 -2.07
N VAL A 47 7.11 9.83 -1.86
CA VAL A 47 6.09 8.80 -2.11
C VAL A 47 5.65 8.70 -3.57
N ARG A 48 6.04 9.66 -4.44
CA ARG A 48 5.66 9.63 -5.87
C ARG A 48 6.11 8.34 -6.55
N ARG A 49 7.28 7.82 -6.15
CA ARG A 49 7.82 6.56 -6.70
C ARG A 49 6.94 5.36 -6.37
N TYR A 50 6.33 5.33 -5.18
CA TYR A 50 5.46 4.24 -4.73
C TYR A 50 4.05 4.28 -5.33
N ARG A 51 3.72 5.33 -6.09
CA ARG A 51 2.43 5.47 -6.80
C ARG A 51 2.45 4.92 -8.21
N ASN A 52 3.63 4.78 -8.82
CA ASN A 52 3.75 4.40 -10.22
C ASN A 52 3.66 2.88 -10.39
N TYR A 53 2.45 2.36 -10.28
CA TYR A 53 2.16 0.91 -10.33
C TYR A 53 2.48 0.26 -11.69
N HIS A 54 2.62 1.03 -12.77
CA HIS A 54 3.09 0.49 -14.05
C HIS A 54 4.59 0.15 -14.04
N ASN A 55 5.35 0.84 -13.20
CA ASN A 55 6.80 0.71 -13.09
C ASN A 55 7.23 -0.07 -11.83
N TRP A 56 6.37 -0.97 -11.35
CA TRP A 56 6.61 -1.77 -10.15
C TRP A 56 7.91 -2.60 -10.23
N SER A 57 8.29 -3.03 -11.43
CA SER A 57 9.49 -3.84 -11.67
C SER A 57 10.81 -3.07 -11.51
N PHE A 58 10.77 -1.74 -11.44
CA PHE A 58 11.95 -0.89 -11.23
C PHE A 58 12.27 -0.65 -9.74
N LEU A 59 11.49 -1.24 -8.83
CA LEU A 59 11.72 -1.14 -7.39
C LEU A 59 12.73 -2.20 -6.92
N ASN A 60 13.75 -1.77 -6.19
CA ASN A 60 14.67 -2.68 -5.51
C ASN A 60 14.02 -3.32 -4.26
N ASP A 61 14.62 -4.37 -3.71
CA ASP A 61 14.05 -5.11 -2.58
C ASP A 61 13.69 -4.25 -1.36
N ALA A 62 14.46 -3.20 -1.06
CA ALA A 62 14.15 -2.29 0.04
C ALA A 62 12.93 -1.41 -0.27
N GLU A 63 12.84 -0.91 -1.50
CA GLU A 63 11.70 -0.14 -1.99
C GLU A 63 10.42 -0.98 -2.03
N GLN A 64 10.50 -2.25 -2.45
CA GLN A 64 9.35 -3.15 -2.43
C GLN A 64 8.84 -3.41 -1.01
N ARG A 65 9.74 -3.56 -0.03
CA ARG A 65 9.35 -3.64 1.39
C ARG A 65 8.74 -2.34 1.89
N MET A 66 9.24 -1.20 1.44
CA MET A 66 8.67 0.10 1.80
C MET A 66 7.24 0.26 1.31
N VAL A 67 6.92 -0.23 0.10
CA VAL A 67 5.52 -0.28 -0.38
C VAL A 67 4.62 -1.05 0.59
N LEU A 68 5.06 -2.21 1.08
CA LEU A 68 4.30 -2.98 2.06
C LEU A 68 4.15 -2.23 3.39
N VAL A 69 5.23 -1.62 3.90
CA VAL A 69 5.19 -0.84 5.15
C VAL A 69 4.22 0.33 5.04
N LEU A 70 4.27 1.08 3.94
CA LEU A 70 3.34 2.17 3.66
C LEU A 70 1.90 1.67 3.56
N ALA A 71 1.66 0.56 2.87
CA ALA A 71 0.32 -0.03 2.76
C ALA A 71 -0.25 -0.48 4.11
N LEU A 72 0.60 -0.96 5.03
CA LEU A 72 0.18 -1.31 6.39
C LEU A 72 -0.09 -0.06 7.24
N ALA A 73 0.73 0.98 7.12
CA ALA A 73 0.52 2.25 7.83
C ALA A 73 -0.71 3.03 7.32
N LEU A 74 -1.07 2.83 6.06
CA LEU A 74 -2.21 3.41 5.38
C LEU A 74 -3.25 2.32 5.08
N SER A 75 -3.59 1.49 6.07
CA SER A 75 -4.57 0.42 5.89
C SER A 75 -5.97 0.97 5.58
N PRO A 76 -6.83 0.22 4.87
CA PRO A 76 -8.19 0.67 4.55
C PRO A 76 -9.00 1.04 5.79
N ASP A 77 -8.77 0.36 6.92
CA ASP A 77 -9.45 0.59 8.19
C ASP A 77 -9.24 2.01 8.73
N GLU A 78 -8.09 2.63 8.43
CA GLU A 78 -7.82 4.02 8.80
C GLU A 78 -8.73 5.02 8.05
N PHE A 79 -9.19 4.64 6.85
CA PHE A 79 -9.99 5.46 5.95
C PHE A 79 -11.48 5.09 5.93
N ASP A 80 -11.84 3.89 6.37
CA ASP A 80 -13.20 3.38 6.28
C ASP A 80 -14.18 4.27 7.06
N GLY A 81 -15.31 4.59 6.42
CA GLY A 81 -16.33 5.49 6.96
C GLY A 81 -15.92 6.97 7.04
N LYS A 82 -14.68 7.33 6.68
CA LYS A 82 -14.17 8.72 6.69
C LYS A 82 -13.92 9.23 5.27
N VAL A 83 -13.14 8.48 4.51
CA VAL A 83 -12.70 8.81 3.15
C VAL A 83 -13.09 7.69 2.18
N PHE A 84 -13.03 6.44 2.65
CA PHE A 84 -13.39 5.25 1.88
C PHE A 84 -14.75 4.73 2.34
N PHE A 85 -15.62 4.45 1.38
CA PHE A 85 -16.98 3.99 1.64
C PHE A 85 -17.30 2.77 0.78
N HIS A 86 -17.70 1.68 1.42
CA HIS A 86 -18.20 0.52 0.69
C HIS A 86 -19.55 0.84 0.03
N SER A 87 -19.63 0.74 -1.30
CA SER A 87 -20.89 0.93 -2.05
C SER A 87 -20.82 0.36 -3.46
N ASP A 88 -21.50 -0.76 -3.70
CA ASP A 88 -21.63 -1.34 -5.04
C ASP A 88 -22.44 -0.45 -5.98
N GLU A 89 -23.48 0.21 -5.46
CA GLU A 89 -24.38 1.11 -6.22
C GLU A 89 -23.62 2.29 -6.82
N LEU A 90 -22.83 3.00 -6.00
CA LEU A 90 -22.05 4.15 -6.47
C LEU A 90 -20.93 3.69 -7.42
N CYS A 91 -20.30 2.56 -7.12
CA CYS A 91 -19.28 1.97 -7.99
C CYS A 91 -19.83 1.56 -9.37
N GLY A 92 -21.10 1.12 -9.48
CA GLY A 92 -21.68 0.67 -10.74
C GLY A 92 -20.83 -0.43 -11.39
N ASP A 93 -20.37 -0.25 -12.62
CA ASP A 93 -19.52 -1.22 -13.32
C ASP A 93 -18.03 -1.16 -12.95
N SER A 94 -17.62 -0.17 -12.14
CA SER A 94 -16.22 -0.03 -11.70
C SER A 94 -15.97 -0.77 -10.39
N GLY A 95 -14.71 -1.16 -10.14
CA GLY A 95 -14.31 -1.70 -8.82
C GLY A 95 -14.24 -0.63 -7.73
N ASN A 96 -13.87 0.59 -8.09
CA ASN A 96 -13.91 1.78 -7.23
C ASN A 96 -14.22 3.04 -8.03
N LYS A 97 -14.65 4.10 -7.36
CA LYS A 97 -14.87 5.43 -7.95
C LYS A 97 -14.50 6.55 -6.98
N PHE A 98 -14.04 7.67 -7.55
CA PHE A 98 -13.77 8.89 -6.80
C PHE A 98 -14.86 9.93 -7.03
N TYR A 99 -15.16 10.67 -5.96
CA TYR A 99 -16.08 11.79 -5.97
C TYR A 99 -15.46 13.00 -5.28
N GLU A 100 -15.71 14.18 -5.86
CA GLU A 100 -15.39 15.47 -5.25
C GLU A 100 -16.67 16.08 -4.65
N PHE A 101 -16.50 16.81 -3.55
CA PHE A 101 -17.57 17.61 -2.96
C PHE A 101 -17.91 18.77 -3.92
N SER A 102 -19.16 18.90 -4.39
CA SER A 102 -19.55 20.15 -5.06
C SER A 102 -19.58 21.28 -4.03
N GLN A 103 -19.06 22.44 -4.43
CA GLN A 103 -18.96 23.65 -3.60
C GLN A 103 -20.32 24.20 -3.12
N VAL A 104 -21.46 23.62 -3.50
CA VAL A 104 -22.76 24.33 -3.48
C VAL A 104 -23.65 24.04 -2.28
N ARG A 105 -23.50 22.96 -1.50
CA ARG A 105 -24.36 22.75 -0.31
C ARG A 105 -23.61 22.12 0.86
N HIS A 106 -23.27 22.98 1.81
CA HIS A 106 -22.84 22.66 3.16
C HIS A 106 -23.84 21.74 3.86
N GLN A 107 -23.40 20.62 4.45
CA GLN A 107 -23.53 20.37 5.91
C GLN A 107 -23.36 18.92 6.37
N PHE A 108 -23.26 17.89 5.55
CA PHE A 108 -23.16 16.53 6.09
C PHE A 108 -22.06 15.68 5.42
N LEU A 109 -21.11 15.22 6.26
CA LEU A 109 -20.00 14.28 6.01
C LEU A 109 -18.65 14.81 5.50
N ALA A 110 -18.42 16.13 5.50
CA ALA A 110 -17.11 16.68 5.16
C ALA A 110 -16.14 16.52 6.34
N VAL A 111 -15.57 15.34 6.51
CA VAL A 111 -14.32 15.20 7.25
C VAL A 111 -13.26 15.95 6.45
N GLN A 112 -13.04 17.23 6.77
CA GLN A 112 -12.08 18.08 6.07
C GLN A 112 -10.63 17.62 6.32
N SER A 113 -10.41 16.89 7.41
CA SER A 113 -9.14 16.27 7.74
C SER A 113 -9.30 14.99 8.55
N ILE A 114 -8.40 14.03 8.35
CA ILE A 114 -8.29 12.79 9.10
C ILE A 114 -6.93 12.70 9.78
N PHE A 115 -6.85 12.02 10.92
CA PHE A 115 -5.57 11.62 11.50
C PHE A 115 -5.20 10.24 10.96
N VAL A 116 -4.10 10.14 10.20
CA VAL A 116 -3.62 8.88 9.62
C VAL A 116 -2.09 8.89 9.58
N ALA A 117 -1.48 7.75 9.87
CA ALA A 117 -0.02 7.60 9.94
C ALA A 117 0.67 8.68 10.80
N GLY A 118 0.06 9.04 11.94
CA GLY A 118 0.61 10.00 12.90
C GLY A 118 0.44 11.48 12.51
N GLN A 119 -0.26 11.80 11.42
CA GLN A 119 -0.41 13.16 10.93
C GLN A 119 -1.85 13.49 10.56
N THR A 120 -2.25 14.74 10.75
CA THR A 120 -3.52 15.27 10.24
C THR A 120 -3.38 15.55 8.74
N ARG A 121 -4.26 14.96 7.93
CA ARG A 121 -4.24 15.04 6.46
C ARG A 121 -5.57 15.56 5.95
N HIS A 122 -5.54 16.52 5.02
CA HIS A 122 -6.75 17.03 4.39
C HIS A 122 -7.34 16.04 3.40
N VAL A 123 -8.68 15.94 3.36
CA VAL A 123 -9.38 15.08 2.42
C VAL A 123 -9.68 15.87 1.15
N LYS A 124 -9.19 15.39 0.00
CA LYS A 124 -9.41 15.97 -1.32
C LYS A 124 -10.61 15.35 -2.03
N LYS A 125 -10.80 14.04 -1.87
CA LYS A 125 -11.85 13.25 -2.53
C LYS A 125 -12.32 12.16 -1.60
N ILE A 126 -13.56 11.73 -1.78
CA ILE A 126 -14.02 10.46 -1.22
C ILE A 126 -13.90 9.36 -2.27
N MET A 127 -13.62 8.14 -1.83
CA MET A 127 -13.59 6.96 -2.69
C MET A 127 -14.69 6.00 -2.27
N THR A 128 -15.49 5.55 -3.23
CA THR A 128 -16.34 4.37 -3.04
C THR A 128 -15.66 3.15 -3.62
N TYR A 129 -15.85 2.00 -3.01
CA TYR A 129 -15.26 0.76 -3.49
C TYR A 129 -16.23 -0.42 -3.33
N LYS A 130 -16.03 -1.45 -4.16
CA LYS A 130 -16.62 -2.78 -3.98
C LYS A 130 -15.70 -3.63 -3.12
N MET A 131 -16.22 -4.57 -2.34
CA MET A 131 -15.37 -5.47 -1.54
C MET A 131 -14.35 -6.25 -2.39
N SER A 132 -14.73 -6.66 -3.60
CA SER A 132 -13.83 -7.32 -4.53
C SER A 132 -12.61 -6.46 -4.88
N TRP A 133 -12.76 -5.14 -4.91
CA TRP A 133 -11.64 -4.23 -5.18
C TRP A 133 -10.63 -4.21 -4.03
N ILE A 134 -11.10 -4.10 -2.77
CA ILE A 134 -10.19 -4.14 -1.60
C ILE A 134 -9.53 -5.50 -1.48
N GLN A 135 -10.28 -6.58 -1.69
CA GLN A 135 -9.73 -7.93 -1.65
C GLN A 135 -8.59 -8.08 -2.67
N ASN A 136 -8.83 -7.68 -3.91
CA ASN A 136 -7.86 -7.86 -5.00
C ASN A 136 -6.67 -6.91 -4.94
N ASN A 137 -6.85 -5.68 -4.45
CA ASN A 137 -5.82 -4.63 -4.51
C ASN A 137 -5.11 -4.37 -3.18
N TYR A 138 -5.65 -4.85 -2.06
CA TYR A 138 -5.05 -4.67 -0.74
C TYR A 138 -4.87 -6.00 0.01
N VAL A 139 -5.97 -6.65 0.40
CA VAL A 139 -5.93 -7.78 1.36
C VAL A 139 -5.08 -8.93 0.86
N GLU A 140 -5.38 -9.41 -0.34
CA GLU A 140 -4.68 -10.55 -0.94
C GLU A 140 -3.21 -10.22 -1.28
N PRO A 141 -2.89 -9.06 -1.90
CA PRO A 141 -1.52 -8.63 -2.12
C PRO A 141 -0.69 -8.45 -0.83
N VAL A 142 -1.23 -7.81 0.22
CA VAL A 142 -0.54 -7.66 1.51
C VAL A 142 -0.18 -9.03 2.08
N LYS A 143 -1.14 -9.96 2.09
CA LYS A 143 -0.93 -11.32 2.62
C LYS A 143 0.19 -12.05 1.90
N ARG A 144 0.17 -12.06 0.56
CA ARG A 144 1.19 -12.73 -0.25
C ARG A 144 2.57 -12.10 -0.12
N LEU A 145 2.64 -10.76 -0.14
CA LEU A 145 3.92 -10.04 -0.01
C LEU A 145 4.52 -10.16 1.38
N ALA A 146 3.71 -10.09 2.44
CA ALA A 146 4.17 -10.30 3.81
C ALA A 146 4.76 -11.71 3.98
N TYR A 147 4.09 -12.73 3.45
CA TYR A 147 4.60 -14.10 3.44
C TYR A 147 5.94 -14.20 2.69
N TYR A 148 6.00 -13.68 1.47
CA TYR A 148 7.20 -13.70 0.63
C TYR A 148 8.40 -13.03 1.32
N PHE A 149 8.21 -11.82 1.87
CA PHE A 149 9.30 -11.10 2.52
C PHE A 149 9.77 -11.74 3.83
N ASN A 150 8.87 -12.40 4.56
CA ASN A 150 9.24 -13.17 5.75
C ASN A 150 10.11 -14.37 5.36
N GLN A 151 9.72 -15.13 4.33
CA GLN A 151 10.54 -16.24 3.85
C GLN A 151 11.93 -15.80 3.38
N GLN A 152 12.01 -14.71 2.62
CA GLN A 152 13.31 -14.17 2.21
C GLN A 152 14.20 -13.81 3.40
N ARG A 153 13.62 -13.18 4.44
CA ARG A 153 14.35 -12.81 5.65
C ARG A 153 14.88 -14.05 6.38
N GLU A 154 14.07 -15.08 6.52
CA GLU A 154 14.47 -16.35 7.15
C GLU A 154 15.62 -17.01 6.39
N GLN A 155 15.53 -17.06 5.05
CA GLN A 155 16.60 -17.59 4.20
C GLN A 155 17.90 -16.81 4.35
N GLN A 156 17.84 -15.48 4.41
CA GLN A 156 19.01 -14.63 4.61
C GLN A 156 19.65 -14.88 5.99
N ILE A 157 18.85 -15.00 7.05
CA ILE A 157 19.33 -15.31 8.40
C ILE A 157 19.99 -16.70 8.44
N ALA A 158 19.35 -17.70 7.84
CA ALA A 158 19.90 -19.07 7.77
C ALA A 158 21.22 -19.11 7.01
N ALA A 159 21.30 -18.43 5.86
CA ALA A 159 22.52 -18.33 5.06
C ALA A 159 23.64 -17.61 5.81
N ALA A 160 23.34 -16.52 6.53
CA ALA A 160 24.31 -15.81 7.35
C ALA A 160 24.86 -16.71 8.47
N ARG A 161 23.98 -17.46 9.17
CA ARG A 161 24.39 -18.41 10.20
C ARG A 161 25.30 -19.52 9.65
N ALA A 162 24.95 -20.10 8.50
CA ALA A 162 25.77 -21.13 7.86
C ALA A 162 27.15 -20.60 7.45
N ARG A 163 27.23 -19.38 6.93
CA ARG A 163 28.51 -18.72 6.60
C ARG A 163 29.37 -18.49 7.85
N SER A 164 28.78 -17.99 8.93
CA SER A 164 29.51 -17.79 10.19
C SER A 164 30.01 -19.10 10.77
N ALA A 165 29.19 -20.15 10.78
CA ALA A 165 29.61 -21.48 11.25
C ALA A 165 30.77 -22.06 10.42
N ARG A 166 30.72 -21.89 9.09
CA ARG A 166 31.80 -22.32 8.19
C ARG A 166 33.09 -21.55 8.42
N ALA A 167 33.01 -20.23 8.65
CA ALA A 167 34.17 -19.38 8.96
C ALA A 167 34.86 -19.81 10.27
N THR A 168 34.08 -20.11 11.32
CA THR A 168 34.62 -20.63 12.59
C THR A 168 35.33 -21.97 12.41
N TYR A 169 34.76 -22.88 11.62
CA TYR A 169 35.37 -24.19 11.36
C TYR A 169 36.70 -24.08 10.59
N THR A 170 36.80 -23.18 9.61
CA THR A 170 38.07 -22.93 8.89
C THR A 170 39.14 -22.27 9.76
N TYR A 171 38.75 -21.44 10.74
CA TYR A 171 39.69 -20.82 11.66
C TYR A 171 40.28 -21.86 12.64
N GLN A 172 39.45 -22.77 13.17
CA GLN A 172 39.91 -23.81 14.10
C GLN A 172 40.75 -24.92 13.46
N ASN A 173 40.62 -25.14 12.14
CA ASN A 173 41.35 -26.16 11.40
C ASN A 173 42.49 -25.61 10.52
N SER A 174 42.96 -24.38 10.78
CA SER A 174 44.18 -23.90 10.14
C SER A 174 45.39 -24.68 10.70
N PRO A 175 46.15 -25.43 9.88
CA PRO A 175 47.33 -26.13 10.36
C PRO A 175 48.33 -25.08 10.84
N SER A 176 48.59 -25.08 12.14
CA SER A 176 49.65 -24.30 12.76
C SER A 176 50.97 -24.66 12.07
N ASN A 177 51.44 -23.79 11.17
CA ASN A 177 52.83 -23.83 10.71
C ASN A 177 53.71 -23.50 11.91
N VAL A 178 54.03 -24.53 12.70
CA VAL A 178 55.09 -24.47 13.71
C VAL A 178 56.39 -24.38 12.93
N CYS A 179 56.90 -23.15 12.80
CA CYS A 179 58.22 -22.88 12.29
C CYS A 179 59.22 -23.43 13.32
N VAL A 180 59.78 -24.61 13.05
CA VAL A 180 60.90 -25.16 13.81
C VAL A 180 62.16 -24.51 13.26
N ILE A 181 62.64 -23.47 13.95
CA ILE A 181 63.95 -22.87 13.67
C ILE A 181 64.99 -23.79 14.35
N SER A 182 65.85 -24.39 13.53
CA SER A 182 67.02 -25.17 13.95
C SER A 182 68.21 -24.28 14.24
#